data_AF-A0A183TSP5-F1
#
_entry.id   AF-A0A183TSP5-F1
#
_cell.length_a   1.000
_cell.length_b   1.000
_cell.length_c   1.000
_cell.angle_alpha   90.00
_cell.angle_beta   90.00
_cell.angle_gamma   90.00
#
_symmetry.space_group_name_H-M   'P 1'
#
loop_
_entity.id
_entity.type
_entity.pdbx_description
1 polymer ?
#
loop_
_entity_poly.entity_id
_entity_poly.type
_entity_poly.pdbx_seq_one_letter_code
_entity_poly.pdbx_strand_id
1 'polypeptide(L)'
;MVSFDVTSSFTSIPQILAIETVGDLLENCYDEVINKPKRAHLIQLLTFCLKTYFTLEGTGYQQTKGTLMGSPLSGFIAEAVLKKLETRVFTNHRPIFWMRYVDDTFVLLKFEMVAEFHALLNSIYLDIHFTMEAEANSQMAFLDVLVHRKTDGSLRTTVYRKAINTRQVLSYQSKHPLCRKRSCERTLYQRAETHCSEKGDKAAELHYFKRMFTSNGYPRSFIERSRQLRQVIRPLIEPPKVWRAMPHIKNVSKAVARLFQPLEIGVAHKPEATIRRLVMRPMTPLSRGKSANVIYHVHCGSCEAKYFGETGKRLQTRMNEHERAVRRMDQLSLVTEHCAASGGTFSFQDAEILGQRIDQTARETHEAWHTEPSSINRCPILLAAFQALRGPYRPACPGQQTRAMQTRSMTLAIPIQHPGEAREKNNQ
;
A
#
# COMPACT_ATOMS: atom_id res chain seq x y z
N MET A 1 1.54 16.13 29.04
CA MET A 1 1.41 15.52 27.71
C MET A 1 1.68 14.04 27.84
N VAL A 2 0.99 13.20 27.09
CA VAL A 2 1.21 11.75 27.11
C VAL A 2 1.06 11.21 25.69
N SER A 3 1.91 10.24 25.34
CA SER A 3 1.84 9.49 24.09
C SER A 3 1.38 8.07 24.41
N PHE A 4 0.43 7.56 23.64
CA PHE A 4 0.10 6.14 23.65
C PHE A 4 0.45 5.52 22.31
N ASP A 5 1.06 4.34 22.33
CA ASP A 5 1.41 3.57 21.12
C ASP A 5 0.78 2.17 21.18
N VAL A 6 0.19 1.72 20.08
CA VAL A 6 -0.48 0.43 20.00
C VAL A 6 0.54 -0.69 19.84
N THR A 7 0.60 -1.59 20.81
CA THR A 7 1.49 -2.75 20.74
C THR A 7 1.12 -3.65 19.56
N SER A 8 2.09 -3.82 18.66
CA SER A 8 2.03 -4.76 17.54
C SER A 8 0.74 -4.62 16.72
N SER A 9 0.31 -3.39 16.43
CA SER A 9 -1.00 -2.98 15.88
C SER A 9 -1.63 -3.95 14.87
N PHE A 10 -0.93 -4.30 13.78
CA PHE A 10 -1.51 -5.21 12.79
C PHE A 10 -1.76 -6.61 13.32
N THR A 11 -0.84 -7.13 14.14
CA THR A 11 -0.89 -8.50 14.66
C THR A 11 -1.80 -8.66 15.88
N SER A 12 -2.12 -7.57 16.58
CA SER A 12 -3.01 -7.57 17.74
C SER A 12 -4.49 -7.59 17.37
N ILE A 13 -4.88 -7.00 16.22
CA ILE A 13 -6.29 -6.90 15.82
C ILE A 13 -6.92 -8.27 15.55
N PRO A 14 -7.98 -8.66 16.28
CA PRO A 14 -8.70 -9.91 16.01
C PRO A 14 -9.41 -9.87 14.65
N GLN A 15 -9.35 -10.98 13.90
CA GLN A 15 -9.97 -11.05 12.57
C GLN A 15 -11.50 -10.86 12.62
N ILE A 16 -12.15 -11.37 13.66
CA ILE A 16 -13.59 -11.19 13.89
C ILE A 16 -13.90 -9.70 14.06
N LEU A 17 -13.17 -9.02 14.94
CA LEU A 17 -13.33 -7.58 15.16
C LEU A 17 -13.10 -6.76 13.88
N ALA A 18 -12.12 -7.15 13.05
CA ALA A 18 -11.87 -6.52 11.76
C ALA A 18 -13.08 -6.68 10.81
N ILE A 19 -13.63 -7.90 10.70
CA ILE A 19 -14.78 -8.19 9.84
C ILE A 19 -16.01 -7.42 10.31
N GLU A 20 -16.31 -7.45 11.61
CA GLU A 20 -17.42 -6.70 12.20
C GLU A 20 -17.29 -5.20 11.94
N THR A 21 -16.11 -4.63 12.18
CA THR A 21 -15.87 -3.19 12.01
C THR A 21 -16.05 -2.76 10.56
N VAL A 22 -15.56 -3.55 9.59
CA VAL A 22 -15.80 -3.26 8.18
C VAL A 22 -17.26 -3.49 7.80
N GLY A 23 -17.93 -4.47 8.40
CA GLY A 23 -19.37 -4.70 8.27
C GLY A 23 -20.18 -3.46 8.64
N ASP A 24 -19.94 -2.91 9.83
CA ASP A 24 -20.61 -1.69 10.30
C ASP A 24 -20.35 -0.50 9.35
N LEU A 25 -19.12 -0.36 8.84
CA LEU A 25 -18.79 0.72 7.91
C LEU A 25 -19.51 0.56 6.57
N LEU A 26 -19.57 -0.66 6.04
CA LEU A 26 -20.31 -0.95 4.82
C LEU A 26 -21.80 -0.71 5.02
N GLU A 27 -22.35 -1.02 6.18
CA GLU A 27 -23.75 -0.76 6.47
C GLU A 27 -24.09 0.73 6.41
N ASN A 28 -23.20 1.58 6.92
CA ASN A 28 -23.43 3.02 7.00
C ASN A 28 -23.08 3.79 5.71
N CYS A 29 -22.18 3.27 4.88
CA CYS A 29 -21.59 4.05 3.78
C CYS A 29 -21.69 3.38 2.39
N TYR A 30 -22.18 2.14 2.30
CA TYR A 30 -22.22 1.39 1.05
C TYR A 30 -23.63 1.29 0.48
N ASP A 31 -23.81 1.86 -0.70
CA ASP A 31 -25.06 1.79 -1.45
C ASP A 31 -25.08 0.55 -2.36
N GLU A 32 -25.95 -0.42 -2.04
CA GLU A 32 -26.14 -1.64 -2.83
C GLU A 32 -26.94 -1.43 -4.12
N VAL A 33 -27.66 -0.31 -4.27
CA VAL A 33 -28.41 0.02 -5.49
C VAL A 33 -27.45 0.48 -6.59
N ILE A 34 -26.42 1.25 -6.21
CA ILE A 34 -25.43 1.77 -7.15
C ILE A 34 -24.37 0.72 -7.48
N ASN A 35 -23.97 -0.11 -6.50
CA ASN A 35 -22.83 -0.99 -6.64
C ASN A 35 -23.24 -2.45 -6.91
N LYS A 36 -22.59 -3.06 -7.92
CA LYS A 36 -22.84 -4.46 -8.31
C LYS A 36 -22.57 -5.50 -7.21
N PRO A 37 -21.44 -5.47 -6.46
CA PRO A 37 -21.26 -6.40 -5.36
C PRO A 37 -22.09 -5.97 -4.15
N LYS A 38 -22.88 -6.89 -3.58
CA LYS A 38 -23.61 -6.66 -2.32
C LYS A 38 -22.64 -6.62 -1.13
N ARG A 39 -23.05 -6.03 0.00
CA ARG A 39 -22.24 -5.97 1.24
C ARG A 39 -21.80 -7.35 1.69
N ALA A 40 -22.71 -8.34 1.64
CA ALA A 40 -22.42 -9.73 1.97
C ALA A 40 -21.26 -10.32 1.13
N HIS A 41 -21.19 -9.97 -0.16
CA HIS A 41 -20.09 -10.42 -1.03
C HIS A 41 -18.76 -9.81 -0.58
N LEU A 42 -18.75 -8.52 -0.24
CA LEU A 42 -17.54 -7.82 0.23
C LEU A 42 -17.03 -8.38 1.56
N ILE A 43 -17.93 -8.68 2.50
CA ILE A 43 -17.58 -9.31 3.78
C ILE A 43 -17.04 -10.73 3.57
N GLN A 44 -17.64 -11.49 2.65
CA GLN A 44 -17.14 -12.81 2.31
C GLN A 44 -15.70 -12.73 1.74
N LEU A 45 -15.45 -11.79 0.83
CA LEU A 45 -14.12 -11.55 0.25
C LEU A 45 -13.10 -11.08 1.29
N LEU A 46 -13.50 -10.19 2.19
CA LEU A 46 -12.65 -9.76 3.30
C LEU A 46 -12.24 -10.95 4.18
N THR A 47 -13.20 -11.82 4.49
CA THR A 47 -12.94 -13.05 5.26
C THR A 47 -11.91 -13.93 4.56
N PHE A 48 -11.99 -14.06 3.23
CA PHE A 48 -10.96 -14.78 2.46
C PHE A 48 -9.61 -14.07 2.51
N CYS A 49 -9.58 -12.74 2.37
CA CYS A 49 -8.34 -11.97 2.40
C CYS A 49 -7.61 -12.03 3.76
N LEU A 50 -8.36 -12.20 4.86
CA LEU A 50 -7.81 -12.33 6.20
C LEU A 50 -7.28 -13.74 6.49
N LYS A 51 -7.77 -14.77 5.78
CA LYS A 51 -7.23 -16.13 5.84
C LYS A 51 -5.90 -16.20 5.09
N THR A 52 -4.82 -15.89 5.80
CA THR A 52 -3.46 -15.92 5.25
C THR A 52 -2.74 -17.21 5.62
N TYR A 53 -2.06 -17.80 4.63
CA TYR A 53 -1.17 -18.93 4.80
C TYR A 53 0.25 -18.53 4.37
N PHE A 54 1.27 -19.02 5.06
CA PHE A 54 2.67 -18.82 4.72
C PHE A 54 3.48 -20.08 4.99
N THR A 55 4.64 -20.22 4.34
CA THR A 55 5.56 -21.34 4.55
C THR A 55 6.83 -20.84 5.20
N LEU A 56 7.23 -21.47 6.30
CA LEU A 56 8.51 -21.23 6.96
C LEU A 56 9.22 -22.57 7.08
N GLU A 57 10.46 -22.64 6.57
CA GLU A 57 11.30 -23.86 6.61
C GLU A 57 10.64 -25.12 6.00
N GLY A 58 9.75 -24.93 5.02
CA GLY A 58 9.02 -26.01 4.36
C GLY A 58 7.73 -26.43 5.07
N THR A 59 7.44 -25.90 6.27
CA THR A 59 6.19 -26.13 6.98
C THR A 59 5.18 -25.01 6.68
N GLY A 60 3.95 -25.40 6.36
CA GLY A 60 2.84 -24.47 6.11
C GLY A 60 2.17 -24.04 7.42
N TYR A 61 1.94 -22.74 7.57
CA TYR A 61 1.29 -22.13 8.72
C TYR A 61 0.09 -21.29 8.27
N GLN A 62 -0.95 -21.26 9.09
CA GLN A 62 -2.07 -20.34 8.95
C GLN A 62 -1.96 -19.24 10.00
N GLN A 63 -2.12 -17.99 9.59
CA GLN A 63 -2.23 -16.88 10.52
C GLN A 63 -3.62 -16.90 11.19
N THR A 64 -3.65 -17.14 12.49
CA THR A 64 -4.88 -17.22 13.29
C THR A 64 -5.28 -15.90 13.93
N LYS A 65 -4.31 -15.00 14.17
CA LYS A 65 -4.53 -13.69 14.81
C LYS A 65 -3.88 -12.58 14.00
N GLY A 66 -4.51 -11.40 14.02
CA GLY A 66 -3.99 -10.23 13.34
C GLY A 66 -4.39 -10.15 11.88
N THR A 67 -3.99 -9.03 11.30
CA THR A 67 -3.95 -8.76 9.87
C THR A 67 -2.51 -8.92 9.37
N LEU A 68 -2.34 -9.39 8.13
CA LEU A 68 -1.01 -9.61 7.57
C LEU A 68 -0.31 -8.27 7.34
N MET A 69 0.90 -8.09 7.89
CA MET A 69 1.71 -6.92 7.57
C MET A 69 2.08 -6.91 6.08
N GLY A 70 1.84 -5.77 5.41
CA GLY A 70 2.08 -5.63 3.97
C GLY A 70 0.88 -5.99 3.08
N SER A 71 -0.22 -6.50 3.65
CA SER A 71 -1.48 -6.55 2.91
C SER A 71 -2.02 -5.12 2.69
N PRO A 72 -2.50 -4.80 1.47
CA PRO A 72 -3.08 -3.49 1.17
C PRO A 72 -4.28 -3.13 2.07
N LEU A 73 -4.96 -4.12 2.64
CA LEU A 73 -6.13 -3.93 3.50
C LEU A 73 -5.77 -3.66 4.95
N SER A 74 -4.62 -4.12 5.44
CA SER A 74 -4.29 -4.10 6.87
C SER A 74 -4.23 -2.68 7.42
N GLY A 75 -3.68 -1.73 6.66
CA GLY A 75 -3.65 -0.31 7.04
C GLY A 75 -5.05 0.28 7.23
N PHE A 76 -5.96 -0.04 6.31
CA PHE A 76 -7.36 0.41 6.40
C PHE A 76 -8.09 -0.23 7.59
N ILE A 77 -7.91 -1.53 7.79
CA ILE A 77 -8.54 -2.27 8.90
C ILE A 77 -8.06 -1.73 10.24
N ALA A 78 -6.74 -1.52 10.40
CA ALA A 78 -6.18 -0.97 11.63
C ALA A 78 -6.76 0.41 11.95
N GLU A 79 -6.82 1.30 10.96
CA GLU A 79 -7.42 2.62 11.12
C GLU A 79 -8.90 2.55 11.50
N ALA A 80 -9.68 1.68 10.86
CA ALA A 80 -11.10 1.49 11.13
C ALA A 80 -11.35 0.97 12.56
N VAL A 81 -10.59 -0.03 12.98
CA VAL A 81 -10.71 -0.63 14.32
C VAL A 81 -10.30 0.36 15.41
N LEU A 82 -9.20 1.08 15.22
CA LEU A 82 -8.76 2.10 16.18
C LEU A 82 -9.76 3.26 16.26
N LYS A 83 -10.37 3.67 15.15
CA LYS A 83 -11.45 4.67 15.15
C LYS A 83 -12.69 4.19 15.93
N LYS A 84 -13.06 2.91 15.79
CA LYS A 84 -14.16 2.30 16.56
C LYS A 84 -13.84 2.25 18.06
N LEU A 85 -12.59 1.93 18.40
CA LEU A 85 -12.07 1.99 19.78
C LEU A 85 -12.18 3.40 20.35
N GLU A 86 -11.63 4.40 19.65
CA GLU A 86 -11.67 5.81 20.03
C GLU A 86 -13.10 6.31 20.29
N THR A 87 -14.04 5.95 19.40
CA THR A 87 -15.46 6.32 19.55
C THR A 87 -16.04 5.81 20.88
N ARG A 88 -15.67 4.59 21.29
CA ARG A 88 -16.09 4.02 22.58
C ARG A 88 -15.43 4.73 23.76
N VAL A 89 -14.13 5.00 23.70
CA VAL A 89 -13.40 5.71 24.77
C VAL A 89 -13.99 7.10 25.00
N PHE A 90 -14.20 7.86 23.93
CA PHE A 90 -14.62 9.27 23.99
C PHE A 90 -16.09 9.46 24.39
N THR A 91 -16.83 8.36 24.55
CA THR A 91 -18.16 8.37 25.16
C THR A 91 -18.06 8.54 26.67
N ASN A 92 -17.05 7.92 27.30
CA ASN A 92 -16.85 7.95 28.76
C ASN A 92 -15.86 9.03 29.20
N HIS A 93 -14.74 9.16 28.48
CA HIS A 93 -13.65 10.06 28.85
C HIS A 93 -13.13 10.82 27.64
N ARG A 94 -13.26 12.16 27.68
CA ARG A 94 -12.77 13.03 26.61
C ARG A 94 -11.46 13.71 27.02
N PRO A 95 -10.35 13.44 26.30
CA PRO A 95 -9.11 14.19 26.50
C PRO A 95 -9.29 15.65 26.08
N ILE A 96 -8.42 16.53 26.61
CA ILE A 96 -8.37 17.95 26.22
C ILE A 96 -7.98 18.06 24.75
N PHE A 97 -7.06 17.21 24.32
CA PHE A 97 -6.61 17.11 22.94
C PHE A 97 -6.24 15.66 22.62
N TRP A 98 -6.61 15.21 21.44
CA TRP A 98 -6.26 13.90 20.90
C TRP A 98 -5.87 14.02 19.44
N MET A 99 -4.72 13.45 19.09
CA MET A 99 -4.27 13.31 17.73
C MET A 99 -3.65 11.93 17.56
N ARG A 100 -4.04 11.20 16.52
CA ARG A 100 -3.48 9.89 16.18
C ARG A 100 -2.88 9.90 14.78
N TYR A 101 -1.74 9.26 14.63
CA TYR A 101 -1.13 8.92 13.36
C TYR A 101 -0.86 7.43 13.32
N VAL A 102 -1.75 6.68 12.67
CA VAL A 102 -1.72 5.20 12.65
C VAL A 102 -1.82 4.65 14.07
N ASP A 103 -0.71 4.18 14.65
CA ASP A 103 -0.54 3.60 15.98
C ASP A 103 -0.10 4.62 17.05
N ASP A 104 0.64 5.65 16.64
CA ASP A 104 1.13 6.71 17.54
C ASP A 104 0.03 7.73 17.89
N THR A 105 -0.15 8.03 19.17
CA THR A 105 -1.10 9.07 19.64
C THR A 105 -0.38 10.16 20.45
N PHE A 106 -0.81 11.41 20.29
CA PHE A 106 -0.43 12.52 21.14
C PHE A 106 -1.64 13.06 21.87
N VAL A 107 -1.57 13.10 23.20
CA VAL A 107 -2.72 13.39 24.04
C VAL A 107 -2.40 14.44 25.11
N LEU A 108 -3.33 15.37 25.30
CA LEU A 108 -3.36 16.27 26.45
C LEU A 108 -4.45 15.82 27.42
N LEU A 109 -4.04 15.43 28.61
CA LEU A 109 -4.88 14.95 29.70
C LEU A 109 -4.46 15.61 31.02
N LYS A 110 -5.41 15.69 31.96
CA LYS A 110 -5.09 16.04 33.35
C LYS A 110 -4.25 14.92 33.96
N PHE A 111 -3.27 15.29 34.78
CA PHE A 111 -2.29 14.34 35.32
C PHE A 111 -2.97 13.23 36.12
N GLU A 112 -3.96 13.55 36.96
CA GLU A 112 -4.67 12.54 37.75
C GLU A 112 -5.42 11.49 36.91
N MET A 113 -5.83 11.82 35.68
CA MET A 113 -6.62 10.91 34.83
C MET A 113 -5.75 10.02 33.94
N VAL A 114 -4.43 10.23 33.88
CA VAL A 114 -3.57 9.53 32.91
C VAL A 114 -3.59 8.01 33.12
N ALA A 115 -3.45 7.56 34.36
CA ALA A 115 -3.42 6.13 34.69
C ALA A 115 -4.79 5.46 34.44
N GLU A 116 -5.88 6.11 34.85
CA GLU A 116 -7.24 5.62 34.62
C GLU A 116 -7.56 5.54 33.12
N PHE A 117 -7.19 6.58 32.35
CA PHE A 117 -7.40 6.61 30.92
C PHE A 117 -6.60 5.52 30.20
N HIS A 118 -5.36 5.26 30.62
CA HIS A 118 -4.54 4.17 30.08
C HIS A 118 -5.15 2.80 30.38
N ALA A 119 -5.66 2.60 31.60
CA ALA A 119 -6.38 1.38 31.97
C ALA A 119 -7.65 1.20 31.13
N LEU A 120 -8.41 2.27 30.90
CA LEU A 120 -9.60 2.26 30.05
C LEU A 120 -9.27 1.90 28.60
N LEU A 121 -8.23 2.49 28.00
CA LEU A 121 -7.79 2.13 26.64
C LEU A 121 -7.54 0.62 26.52
N ASN A 122 -6.88 0.05 27.53
CA ASN A 122 -6.53 -1.37 27.58
C ASN A 122 -7.68 -2.30 27.99
N SER A 123 -8.82 -1.78 28.45
CA SER A 123 -9.97 -2.58 28.86
C SER A 123 -10.99 -2.82 27.75
N ILE A 124 -10.94 -2.06 26.65
CA ILE A 124 -11.97 -2.12 25.60
C ILE A 124 -11.89 -3.41 24.79
N TYR A 125 -10.68 -3.77 24.37
CA TYR A 125 -10.44 -4.97 23.59
C TYR A 125 -9.27 -5.72 24.22
N LEU A 126 -9.51 -6.97 24.62
CA LEU A 126 -8.51 -7.80 25.31
C LEU A 126 -7.20 -7.96 24.52
N ASP A 127 -7.28 -7.96 23.20
CA ASP A 127 -6.13 -8.22 22.33
C ASP A 127 -5.36 -6.97 21.90
N ILE A 128 -5.92 -5.77 22.11
CA ILE A 128 -5.31 -4.50 21.70
C ILE A 128 -4.84 -3.77 22.95
N HIS A 129 -3.52 -3.61 23.07
CA HIS A 129 -2.91 -2.92 24.21
C HIS A 129 -2.10 -1.71 23.76
N PHE A 130 -2.15 -0.67 24.59
CA PHE A 130 -1.41 0.57 24.45
C PHE A 130 -0.25 0.58 25.43
N THR A 131 0.93 0.97 24.95
CA THR A 131 2.01 1.46 25.81
C THR A 131 1.79 2.95 26.09
N MET A 132 2.48 3.47 27.09
CA MET A 132 2.36 4.86 27.50
C MET A 132 3.75 5.47 27.70
N GLU A 133 3.99 6.60 27.07
CA GLU A 133 5.15 7.45 27.32
C GLU A 133 4.67 8.80 27.84
N ALA A 134 5.00 9.12 29.09
CA ALA A 134 4.67 10.40 29.69
C ALA A 134 5.74 11.44 29.38
N GLU A 135 5.30 12.70 29.31
CA GLU A 135 6.19 13.87 29.22
C GLU A 135 7.29 13.83 30.29
N ALA A 136 8.53 14.06 29.86
CA ALA A 136 9.70 14.14 30.73
C ALA A 136 10.42 15.48 30.51
N ASN A 137 10.81 16.16 31.59
CA ASN A 137 11.51 17.47 31.51
C ASN A 137 10.77 18.52 30.67
N SER A 138 9.44 18.57 30.79
CA SER A 138 8.56 19.43 30.00
C SER A 138 8.65 19.23 28.49
N GLN A 139 9.07 18.03 28.05
CA GLN A 139 9.26 17.68 26.65
C GLN A 139 8.68 16.31 26.34
N MET A 140 8.22 16.15 25.09
CA MET A 140 7.77 14.86 24.59
C MET A 140 8.04 14.76 23.08
N ALA A 141 8.60 13.63 22.66
CA ALA A 141 8.77 13.33 21.24
C ALA A 141 7.44 12.81 20.67
N PHE A 142 7.08 13.28 19.49
CA PHE A 142 5.95 12.75 18.72
C PHE A 142 6.27 12.81 17.23
N LEU A 143 6.32 11.65 16.58
CA LEU A 143 6.80 11.50 15.21
C LEU A 143 8.19 12.15 15.01
N ASP A 144 8.27 13.11 14.08
CA ASP A 144 9.49 13.84 13.74
C ASP A 144 9.66 15.17 14.53
N VAL A 145 8.80 15.43 15.52
CA VAL A 145 8.72 16.68 16.29
C VAL A 145 9.00 16.43 17.77
N LEU A 146 9.74 17.34 18.39
CA LEU A 146 9.93 17.42 19.83
C LEU A 146 9.10 18.59 20.34
N VAL A 147 8.08 18.27 21.13
CA VAL A 147 7.14 19.22 21.71
C VAL A 147 7.66 19.63 23.08
N HIS A 148 7.76 20.93 23.32
CA HIS A 148 8.19 21.55 24.57
C HIS A 148 6.99 22.28 25.18
N ARG A 149 6.73 22.04 26.47
CA ARG A 149 5.76 22.81 27.24
C ARG A 149 6.47 23.99 27.91
N LYS A 150 6.05 25.21 27.56
CA LYS A 150 6.58 26.43 28.18
C LYS A 150 5.98 26.65 29.57
N THR A 151 6.58 27.58 30.32
CA THR A 151 6.12 27.99 31.66
C THR A 151 4.75 28.65 31.63
N ASP A 152 4.38 29.29 30.52
CA ASP A 152 3.05 29.88 30.30
C ASP A 152 1.98 28.86 29.85
N GLY A 153 2.35 27.58 29.74
CA GLY A 153 1.47 26.51 29.27
C GLY A 153 1.37 26.37 27.76
N SER A 154 1.94 27.29 26.97
CA SER A 154 1.97 27.18 25.51
C SER A 154 2.95 26.10 25.03
N LEU A 155 2.74 25.59 23.82
CA LEU A 155 3.58 24.57 23.21
C LEU A 155 4.54 25.19 22.19
N ARG A 156 5.80 24.76 22.25
CA ARG A 156 6.85 25.07 21.26
C ARG A 156 7.33 23.78 20.61
N THR A 157 7.52 23.77 19.31
CA THR A 157 7.95 22.56 18.59
C THR A 157 9.32 22.76 17.95
N THR A 158 10.12 21.69 17.96
CA THR A 158 11.45 21.61 17.34
C THR A 158 11.60 20.27 16.62
N VAL A 159 12.63 20.12 15.80
CA VAL A 159 12.87 18.86 15.08
C VAL A 159 13.44 17.80 16.02
N TYR A 160 12.72 16.68 16.18
CA TYR A 160 13.19 15.54 16.95
C TYR A 160 14.19 14.68 16.16
N ARG A 161 15.24 14.21 16.83
CA ARG A 161 16.23 13.29 16.27
C ARG A 161 16.51 12.18 17.28
N LYS A 162 16.32 10.93 16.87
CA LYS A 162 16.68 9.75 17.69
C LYS A 162 18.18 9.74 17.99
N ALA A 163 18.56 9.18 19.14
CA ALA A 163 19.97 9.11 19.59
C ALA A 163 20.89 8.39 18.58
N ILE A 164 20.35 7.41 17.85
CA ILE A 164 21.05 6.64 16.81
C ILE A 164 21.23 7.38 15.48
N ASN A 165 20.90 8.68 15.40
CA ASN A 165 21.03 9.45 14.17
C ASN A 165 22.50 9.66 13.80
N THR A 166 22.96 8.97 12.75
CA THR A 166 24.34 9.01 12.24
C THR A 166 24.69 10.30 11.50
N ARG A 167 23.71 11.18 11.25
CA ARG A 167 23.84 12.42 10.46
C ARG A 167 24.29 12.18 9.01
N GLN A 168 24.25 10.93 8.56
CA GLN A 168 24.60 10.56 7.21
C GLN A 168 23.40 10.80 6.30
N VAL A 169 23.64 11.57 5.24
CA VAL A 169 22.68 11.74 4.15
C VAL A 169 23.32 11.24 2.86
N LEU A 170 22.58 11.35 1.76
CA LEU A 170 23.11 11.02 0.44
C LEU A 170 24.42 11.78 0.17
N SER A 171 25.56 11.09 0.08
CA SER A 171 26.86 11.74 -0.21
C SER A 171 26.80 12.58 -1.49
N TYR A 172 27.42 13.77 -1.49
CA TYR A 172 27.50 14.59 -2.69
C TYR A 172 28.37 13.96 -3.79
N GLN A 173 29.32 13.11 -3.45
CA GLN A 173 30.20 12.41 -4.41
C GLN A 173 29.51 11.23 -5.07
N SER A 174 28.40 10.75 -4.50
CA SER A 174 27.62 9.65 -5.04
C SER A 174 27.18 9.89 -6.49
N LYS A 175 27.05 8.83 -7.30
CA LYS A 175 26.66 8.95 -8.72
C LYS A 175 25.15 9.12 -8.91
N HIS A 176 24.47 9.81 -8.00
CA HIS A 176 23.06 10.14 -8.15
C HIS A 176 22.85 11.45 -8.93
N PRO A 177 21.72 11.59 -9.66
CA PRO A 177 21.33 12.84 -10.29
C PRO A 177 21.32 14.01 -9.29
N LEU A 178 21.73 15.20 -9.73
CA LEU A 178 21.74 16.41 -8.89
C LEU A 178 20.35 16.76 -8.34
N CYS A 179 19.27 16.43 -9.05
CA CYS A 179 17.91 16.64 -8.55
C CYS A 179 17.60 15.82 -7.30
N ARG A 180 18.15 14.60 -7.16
CA ARG A 180 17.97 13.75 -5.96
C ARG A 180 18.72 14.32 -4.76
N LYS A 181 19.95 14.79 -4.97
CA LYS A 181 20.75 15.48 -3.95
C LYS A 181 20.07 16.78 -3.48
N ARG A 182 19.57 17.57 -4.43
CA ARG A 182 18.79 18.78 -4.12
C ARG A 182 17.48 18.47 -3.40
N SER A 183 16.80 17.38 -3.77
CA SER A 183 15.59 16.95 -3.07
C SER A 183 15.87 16.60 -1.61
N CYS A 184 16.97 15.90 -1.34
CA CYS A 184 17.41 15.57 0.03
C CYS A 184 17.59 16.85 0.87
N GLU A 185 18.28 17.86 0.34
CA GLU A 185 18.41 19.18 1.00
C GLU A 185 17.07 19.87 1.23
N ARG A 186 16.25 19.97 0.17
CA ARG A 186 14.96 20.67 0.22
C ARG A 186 14.01 20.05 1.23
N THR A 187 13.94 18.72 1.30
CA THR A 187 13.06 18.03 2.26
C THR A 187 13.46 18.34 3.70
N LEU A 188 14.76 18.37 4.02
CA LEU A 188 15.21 18.69 5.38
C LEU A 188 15.04 20.17 5.72
N TYR A 189 15.32 21.07 4.77
CA TYR A 189 15.01 22.49 4.97
C TYR A 189 13.52 22.74 5.16
N GLN A 190 12.66 22.12 4.35
CA GLN A 190 11.21 22.21 4.52
C GLN A 190 10.77 21.64 5.87
N ARG A 191 11.43 20.61 6.38
CA ARG A 191 11.17 20.09 7.73
C ARG A 191 11.44 21.14 8.82
N ALA A 192 12.54 21.89 8.74
CA ALA A 192 12.78 23.01 9.67
C ALA A 192 11.68 24.08 9.60
N GLU A 193 11.18 24.36 8.39
CA GLU A 193 10.11 25.34 8.18
C GLU A 193 8.78 24.90 8.78
N THR A 194 8.44 23.61 8.70
CA THR A 194 7.14 23.10 9.15
C THR A 194 7.13 22.60 10.59
N HIS A 195 8.27 22.17 11.14
CA HIS A 195 8.33 21.53 12.46
C HIS A 195 8.76 22.51 13.57
N CYS A 196 9.50 23.58 13.24
CA CYS A 196 9.90 24.57 14.23
C CYS A 196 8.86 25.69 14.35
N SER A 197 8.28 25.89 15.54
CA SER A 197 7.28 26.94 15.76
C SER A 197 7.91 28.33 15.91
N GLU A 198 9.12 28.40 16.47
CA GLU A 198 9.80 29.67 16.76
C GLU A 198 10.91 30.01 15.76
N LYS A 199 11.07 31.31 15.50
CA LYS A 199 12.10 31.82 14.58
C LYS A 199 13.52 31.46 15.03
N GLY A 200 13.78 31.48 16.35
CA GLY A 200 15.08 31.14 16.91
C GLY A 200 15.46 29.68 16.67
N ASP A 201 14.58 28.75 17.05
CA ASP A 201 14.78 27.31 16.85
C ASP A 201 14.92 26.96 15.37
N LYS A 202 14.12 27.59 14.52
CA LYS A 202 14.24 27.47 13.07
C LYS A 202 15.61 27.92 12.57
N ALA A 203 16.12 29.06 13.01
CA ALA A 203 17.45 29.54 12.61
C ALA A 203 18.57 28.57 13.07
N ALA A 204 18.48 28.06 14.29
CA ALA A 204 19.41 27.06 14.83
C ALA A 204 19.38 25.76 14.00
N GLU A 205 18.19 25.30 13.64
CA GLU A 205 17.97 24.10 12.83
C GLU A 205 18.52 24.24 11.41
N LEU A 206 18.30 25.40 10.77
CA LEU A 206 18.89 25.72 9.46
C LEU A 206 20.42 25.74 9.52
N HIS A 207 21.00 26.27 10.60
CA HIS A 207 22.44 26.27 10.83
C HIS A 207 22.98 24.85 11.00
N TYR A 208 22.28 24.00 11.76
CA TYR A 208 22.61 22.59 11.90
C TYR A 208 22.66 21.88 10.55
N PHE A 209 21.63 22.05 9.70
CA PHE A 209 21.59 21.41 8.38
C PHE A 209 22.74 21.88 7.48
N LYS A 210 23.10 23.17 7.51
CA LYS A 210 24.27 23.67 6.77
C LYS A 210 25.56 22.96 7.16
N ARG A 211 25.80 22.76 8.47
CA ARG A 211 26.97 22.01 8.96
C ARG A 211 26.92 20.54 8.53
N MET A 212 25.77 19.90 8.67
CA MET A 212 25.55 18.51 8.29
C MET A 212 25.75 18.27 6.79
N PHE A 213 25.23 19.13 5.90
CA PHE A 213 25.46 18.97 4.46
C PHE A 213 26.92 19.21 4.08
N THR A 214 27.58 20.17 4.73
CA THR A 214 29.02 20.41 4.54
C THR A 214 29.84 19.17 4.91
N SER A 215 29.53 18.50 6.04
CA SER A 215 30.24 17.26 6.43
C SER A 215 29.95 16.08 5.50
N ASN A 216 28.81 16.09 4.80
CA ASN A 216 28.45 15.11 3.77
C ASN A 216 28.98 15.46 2.36
N GLY A 217 29.87 16.46 2.26
CA GLY A 217 30.59 16.82 1.03
C GLY A 217 29.84 17.76 0.08
N TYR A 218 28.74 18.38 0.51
CA TYR A 218 27.97 19.29 -0.33
C TYR A 218 28.68 20.64 -0.50
N PRO A 219 28.86 21.17 -1.73
CA PRO A 219 29.46 22.47 -1.95
C PRO A 219 28.61 23.60 -1.35
N ARG A 220 29.27 24.60 -0.74
CA ARG A 220 28.58 25.78 -0.14
C ARG A 220 27.62 26.46 -1.10
N SER A 221 28.02 26.64 -2.36
CA SER A 221 27.16 27.24 -3.39
C SER A 221 25.93 26.41 -3.74
N PHE A 222 25.98 25.09 -3.53
CA PHE A 222 24.85 24.20 -3.74
C PHE A 222 23.84 24.34 -2.59
N ILE A 223 24.33 24.33 -1.35
CA ILE A 223 23.55 24.50 -0.13
C ILE A 223 22.78 25.85 -0.14
N GLU A 224 23.48 26.96 -0.38
CA GLU A 224 22.84 28.29 -0.37
C GLU A 224 21.79 28.44 -1.48
N ARG A 225 22.02 27.84 -2.65
CA ARG A 225 21.04 27.84 -3.75
C ARG A 225 19.79 27.02 -3.45
N SER A 226 19.89 25.99 -2.60
CA SER A 226 18.77 25.15 -2.21
C SER A 226 17.89 25.79 -1.12
N ARG A 227 18.46 26.73 -0.35
CA ARG A 227 17.74 27.51 0.68
C ARG A 227 16.80 28.56 0.09
N GLN A 228 17.16 29.11 -1.07
CA GLN A 228 16.26 29.99 -1.83
C GLN A 228 15.11 29.13 -2.36
N LEU A 229 13.98 29.14 -1.67
CA LEU A 229 12.68 28.77 -2.23
C LEU A 229 12.41 29.71 -3.39
N ARG A 230 12.97 29.39 -4.56
CA ARG A 230 12.39 29.88 -5.79
C ARG A 230 10.98 29.31 -5.77
N GLN A 231 10.00 30.21 -5.65
CA GLN A 231 8.76 30.04 -6.38
C GLN A 231 9.20 29.87 -7.83
N VAL A 232 9.50 28.63 -8.20
CA VAL A 232 9.58 28.28 -9.60
C VAL A 232 8.13 28.40 -10.00
N ILE A 233 7.74 29.58 -10.49
CA ILE A 233 6.74 29.68 -11.53
C ILE A 233 7.26 28.70 -12.57
N ARG A 234 6.84 27.44 -12.45
CA ARG A 234 7.07 26.50 -13.51
C ARG A 234 6.28 27.14 -14.63
N PRO A 235 6.90 27.44 -15.80
CA PRO A 235 6.08 27.49 -16.99
C PRO A 235 5.21 26.24 -16.94
N LEU A 236 3.97 26.32 -17.38
CA LEU A 236 3.12 25.15 -17.56
C LEU A 236 3.78 24.28 -18.65
N ILE A 237 4.90 23.63 -18.32
CA ILE A 237 5.59 22.68 -19.15
C ILE A 237 4.69 21.48 -19.03
N GLU A 238 3.95 21.21 -20.11
CA GLU A 238 3.15 20.02 -20.21
C GLU A 238 4.02 18.82 -19.85
N PRO A 239 3.54 17.94 -18.95
CA PRO A 239 4.29 16.75 -18.61
C PRO A 239 4.55 15.95 -19.89
N PRO A 240 5.71 15.27 -19.98
CA PRO A 240 6.01 14.43 -21.14
C PRO A 240 4.89 13.42 -21.37
N LYS A 241 4.46 13.25 -22.63
CA LYS A 241 3.41 12.28 -22.98
C LYS A 241 3.86 10.84 -22.69
N VAL A 242 5.16 10.58 -22.82
CA VAL A 242 5.74 9.25 -22.65
C VAL A 242 6.98 9.32 -21.76
N TRP A 243 7.13 8.36 -20.85
CA TRP A 243 8.34 8.22 -20.03
C TRP A 243 9.18 7.02 -20.48
N ARG A 244 10.50 7.19 -20.48
CA ARG A 244 11.50 6.14 -20.72
C ARG A 244 12.48 6.08 -19.57
N ALA A 245 12.72 4.87 -19.06
CA ALA A 245 13.60 4.64 -17.93
C ALA A 245 15.03 4.34 -18.43
N MET A 246 16.04 4.92 -17.77
CA MET A 246 17.45 4.59 -18.01
C MET A 246 18.30 4.77 -16.75
N PRO A 247 19.47 4.13 -16.63
CA PRO A 247 20.40 4.40 -15.53
C PRO A 247 20.93 5.84 -15.57
N HIS A 248 21.23 6.40 -14.40
CA HIS A 248 21.91 7.70 -14.35
C HIS A 248 23.38 7.54 -14.72
N ILE A 249 23.73 8.05 -15.90
CA ILE A 249 25.12 8.12 -16.37
C ILE A 249 25.48 9.59 -16.45
N LYS A 250 26.53 9.99 -15.70
CA LYS A 250 26.98 11.38 -15.65
C LYS A 250 27.21 11.87 -17.09
N ASN A 251 26.67 13.05 -17.41
CA ASN A 251 26.71 13.72 -18.72
C ASN A 251 25.92 13.03 -19.84
N VAL A 252 25.87 11.70 -19.91
CA VAL A 252 25.14 10.97 -20.96
C VAL A 252 23.63 11.03 -20.74
N SER A 253 23.13 10.61 -19.57
CA SER A 253 21.68 10.53 -19.36
C SER A 253 20.99 11.89 -19.40
N LYS A 254 21.73 12.96 -19.05
CA LYS A 254 21.28 14.35 -19.19
C LYS A 254 21.29 14.84 -20.64
N ALA A 255 22.26 14.42 -21.44
CA ALA A 255 22.28 14.74 -22.87
C ALA A 255 21.10 14.07 -23.58
N VAL A 256 20.88 12.77 -23.32
CA VAL A 256 19.73 12.02 -23.83
C VAL A 256 18.40 12.67 -23.43
N ALA A 257 18.23 13.05 -22.16
CA ALA A 257 17.03 13.74 -21.70
C ALA A 257 16.76 15.06 -22.43
N ARG A 258 17.80 15.81 -22.81
CA ARG A 258 17.66 17.05 -23.59
C ARG A 258 17.29 16.78 -25.05
N LEU A 259 17.85 15.73 -25.66
CA LEU A 259 17.52 15.32 -27.02
C LEU A 259 16.08 14.82 -27.15
N PHE A 260 15.56 14.20 -26.10
CA PHE A 260 14.20 13.64 -26.07
C PHE A 260 13.12 14.66 -25.68
N GLN A 261 13.50 15.80 -25.11
CA GLN A 261 12.56 16.82 -24.66
C GLN A 261 11.68 17.39 -25.81
N PRO A 262 12.22 17.74 -27.01
CA PRO A 262 11.41 18.20 -28.13
C PRO A 262 10.44 17.13 -28.68
N LEU A 263 10.73 15.85 -28.42
CA LEU A 263 9.90 14.71 -28.82
C LEU A 263 8.82 14.37 -27.77
N GLU A 264 8.66 15.20 -26.73
CA GLU A 264 7.73 14.98 -25.61
C GLU A 264 8.00 13.67 -24.83
N ILE A 265 9.25 13.16 -24.88
CA ILE A 265 9.69 11.95 -24.17
C ILE A 265 10.47 12.36 -22.91
N GLY A 266 9.95 11.98 -21.75
CA GLY A 266 10.57 12.18 -20.45
C GLY A 266 11.54 11.05 -20.10
N VAL A 267 12.72 11.39 -19.59
CA VAL A 267 13.70 10.40 -19.11
C VAL A 267 13.62 10.27 -17.59
N ALA A 268 13.29 9.07 -17.11
CA ALA A 268 13.30 8.71 -15.70
C ALA A 268 14.56 7.92 -15.35
N HIS A 269 15.28 8.34 -14.31
CA HIS A 269 16.47 7.62 -13.86
C HIS A 269 16.09 6.43 -12.97
N LYS A 270 16.41 5.21 -13.41
CA LYS A 270 16.17 3.96 -12.68
C LYS A 270 17.48 3.15 -12.60
N PRO A 271 17.94 2.73 -11.40
CA PRO A 271 19.09 1.84 -11.29
C PRO A 271 18.81 0.48 -11.93
N GLU A 272 19.74 -0.02 -12.74
CA GLU A 272 19.60 -1.36 -13.35
C GLU A 272 19.98 -2.50 -12.40
N ALA A 273 20.98 -2.27 -11.55
CA ALA A 273 21.49 -3.23 -10.57
C ALA A 273 21.02 -2.86 -9.16
N THR A 274 19.79 -3.20 -8.82
CA THR A 274 19.31 -3.10 -7.43
C THR A 274 19.80 -4.30 -6.62
N ILE A 275 20.05 -4.13 -5.32
CA ILE A 275 20.40 -5.25 -4.42
C ILE A 275 19.38 -6.38 -4.57
N ARG A 276 18.09 -6.05 -4.64
CA ARG A 276 17.03 -7.02 -4.92
C ARG A 276 17.29 -7.81 -6.20
N ARG A 277 17.69 -7.20 -7.31
CA ARG A 277 17.97 -7.91 -8.57
C ARG A 277 19.28 -8.73 -8.50
N LEU A 278 20.27 -8.24 -7.77
CA LEU A 278 21.57 -8.92 -7.61
C LEU A 278 21.45 -10.15 -6.69
N VAL A 279 20.66 -10.04 -5.63
CA VAL A 279 20.49 -11.06 -4.58
C VAL A 279 19.31 -11.98 -4.87
N MET A 280 18.15 -11.41 -5.25
CA MET A 280 16.96 -12.18 -5.61
C MET A 280 16.99 -12.46 -7.10
N ARG A 281 17.69 -13.53 -7.49
CA ARG A 281 17.50 -14.18 -8.79
C ARG A 281 16.44 -15.28 -8.62
N PRO A 282 15.14 -15.02 -8.87
CA PRO A 282 14.25 -16.14 -9.15
C PRO A 282 14.87 -16.91 -10.33
N MET A 283 14.89 -18.24 -10.23
CA MET A 283 15.55 -19.13 -11.19
C MET A 283 15.28 -18.72 -12.64
N THR A 284 16.28 -18.91 -13.52
CA THR A 284 16.24 -18.58 -14.95
C THR A 284 14.85 -18.88 -15.55
N PRO A 285 14.20 -17.93 -16.25
CA PRO A 285 12.86 -18.15 -16.78
C PRO A 285 12.82 -19.41 -17.64
N LEU A 286 11.97 -20.36 -17.26
CA LEU A 286 11.72 -21.54 -18.06
C LEU A 286 11.01 -21.12 -19.35
N SER A 287 11.37 -21.73 -20.48
CA SER A 287 10.62 -21.56 -21.74
C SER A 287 9.16 -21.93 -21.52
N ARG A 288 8.21 -21.27 -22.22
CA ARG A 288 6.75 -21.41 -22.01
C ARG A 288 6.28 -22.86 -21.82
N GLY A 289 6.68 -23.78 -22.71
CA GLY A 289 6.31 -25.20 -22.61
C GLY A 289 6.90 -25.97 -21.41
N LYS A 290 7.97 -25.46 -20.79
CA LYS A 290 8.61 -26.05 -19.60
C LYS A 290 8.05 -25.51 -18.28
N SER A 291 7.18 -24.50 -18.34
CA SER A 291 6.51 -23.97 -17.15
C SER A 291 5.52 -25.00 -16.61
N ALA A 292 5.57 -25.26 -15.31
CA ALA A 292 4.62 -26.10 -14.58
C ALA A 292 3.73 -25.26 -13.67
N ASN A 293 2.65 -25.84 -13.13
CA ASN A 293 1.73 -25.15 -12.22
C ASN A 293 1.05 -23.93 -12.88
N VAL A 294 0.61 -24.09 -14.13
CA VAL A 294 0.09 -22.98 -14.97
C VAL A 294 -1.41 -23.08 -15.18
N ILE A 295 -2.02 -21.92 -15.38
CA ILE A 295 -3.36 -21.76 -15.95
C ILE A 295 -3.16 -21.28 -17.38
N TYR A 296 -3.79 -21.94 -18.34
CA TYR A 296 -3.64 -21.66 -19.76
C TYR A 296 -4.99 -21.57 -20.45
N HIS A 297 -4.97 -21.08 -21.69
CA HIS A 297 -6.07 -21.30 -22.61
C HIS A 297 -5.57 -21.67 -24.00
N VAL A 298 -6.45 -22.31 -24.76
CA VAL A 298 -6.27 -22.63 -26.18
C VAL A 298 -7.51 -22.20 -26.95
N HIS A 299 -7.27 -21.79 -28.18
CA HIS A 299 -8.31 -21.35 -29.11
C HIS A 299 -8.69 -22.48 -30.06
N CYS A 300 -9.98 -22.58 -30.37
CA CYS A 300 -10.43 -23.37 -31.50
C CYS A 300 -10.11 -22.62 -32.79
N GLY A 301 -9.57 -23.30 -33.80
CA GLY A 301 -9.27 -22.68 -35.10
C GLY A 301 -10.50 -22.48 -35.99
N SER A 302 -11.61 -23.15 -35.70
CA SER A 302 -12.84 -23.10 -36.51
C SER A 302 -13.97 -22.26 -35.91
N CYS A 303 -13.85 -21.84 -34.65
CA CYS A 303 -14.85 -20.99 -33.99
C CYS A 303 -14.23 -20.10 -32.91
N GLU A 304 -14.99 -19.13 -32.39
CA GLU A 304 -14.51 -18.21 -31.35
C GLU A 304 -14.39 -18.84 -29.96
N ALA A 305 -14.73 -20.12 -29.80
CA ALA A 305 -14.72 -20.79 -28.52
C ALA A 305 -13.28 -20.97 -27.97
N LYS A 306 -13.15 -20.80 -26.66
CA LYS A 306 -11.90 -20.97 -25.93
C LYS A 306 -12.04 -22.09 -24.91
N TYR A 307 -10.99 -22.86 -24.75
CA TYR A 307 -10.84 -23.79 -23.63
C TYR A 307 -9.81 -23.23 -22.67
N PHE A 308 -10.21 -23.07 -21.41
CA PHE A 308 -9.34 -22.72 -20.30
C PHE A 308 -8.96 -24.00 -19.56
N GLY A 309 -7.80 -24.04 -18.93
CA GLY A 309 -7.44 -25.21 -18.14
C GLY A 309 -6.30 -24.93 -17.19
N GLU A 310 -6.23 -25.70 -16.12
CA GLU A 310 -5.07 -25.74 -15.25
C GLU A 310 -4.21 -26.99 -15.47
N THR A 311 -2.95 -26.91 -15.06
CA THR A 311 -2.11 -28.09 -14.88
C THR A 311 -1.01 -27.87 -13.86
N GLY A 312 -0.81 -28.87 -12.99
CA GLY A 312 0.40 -28.99 -12.16
C GLY A 312 1.64 -29.48 -12.93
N LYS A 313 1.44 -30.11 -14.10
CA LYS A 313 2.52 -30.62 -14.95
C LYS A 313 3.12 -29.51 -15.82
N ARG A 314 4.17 -29.81 -16.57
CA ARG A 314 4.70 -28.92 -17.61
C ARG A 314 3.63 -28.69 -18.69
N LEU A 315 3.47 -27.45 -19.13
CA LEU A 315 2.48 -27.07 -20.14
C LEU A 315 2.58 -27.93 -21.41
N GLN A 316 3.79 -28.17 -21.92
CA GLN A 316 4.00 -29.00 -23.11
C GLN A 316 3.47 -30.43 -22.93
N THR A 317 3.68 -31.02 -21.74
CA THR A 317 3.16 -32.35 -21.43
C THR A 317 1.64 -32.34 -21.49
N ARG A 318 1.00 -31.30 -20.92
CA ARG A 318 -0.46 -31.16 -20.96
C ARG A 318 -1.00 -30.94 -22.38
N MET A 319 -0.30 -30.18 -23.22
CA MET A 319 -0.67 -29.97 -24.63
C MET A 319 -0.59 -31.28 -25.43
N ASN A 320 0.46 -32.07 -25.22
CA ASN A 320 0.60 -33.38 -25.86
C ASN A 320 -0.48 -34.39 -25.38
N GLU A 321 -0.92 -34.28 -24.11
CA GLU A 321 -2.03 -35.07 -23.59
C GLU A 321 -3.35 -34.73 -24.31
N HIS A 322 -3.64 -33.43 -24.50
CA HIS A 322 -4.82 -32.99 -25.26
C HIS A 322 -4.77 -33.45 -26.72
N GLU A 323 -3.64 -33.28 -27.39
CA GLU A 323 -3.46 -33.72 -28.78
C GLU A 323 -3.68 -35.24 -28.91
N ARG A 324 -3.15 -36.02 -27.96
CA ARG A 324 -3.36 -37.47 -27.92
C ARG A 324 -4.83 -37.83 -27.65
N ALA A 325 -5.52 -37.10 -26.78
CA ALA A 325 -6.93 -37.30 -26.50
C ALA A 325 -7.81 -37.05 -27.73
N VAL A 326 -7.53 -35.99 -28.49
CA VAL A 326 -8.23 -35.68 -29.76
C VAL A 326 -7.97 -36.77 -30.79
N ARG A 327 -6.70 -37.20 -30.98
CA ARG A 327 -6.36 -38.28 -31.92
C ARG A 327 -7.03 -39.61 -31.59
N ARG A 328 -7.29 -39.88 -30.31
CA ARG A 328 -7.93 -41.11 -29.83
C ARG A 328 -9.46 -41.01 -29.72
N MET A 329 -10.04 -39.85 -30.00
CA MET A 329 -11.46 -39.58 -29.79
C MET A 329 -11.92 -39.89 -28.36
N ASP A 330 -11.10 -39.53 -27.36
CA ASP A 330 -11.42 -39.70 -25.94
C ASP A 330 -12.61 -38.82 -25.53
N GLN A 331 -13.73 -39.45 -25.15
CA GLN A 331 -14.97 -38.79 -24.77
C GLN A 331 -14.91 -38.06 -23.41
N LEU A 332 -13.89 -38.32 -22.59
CA LEU A 332 -13.72 -37.64 -21.29
C LEU A 332 -13.10 -36.24 -21.44
N SER A 333 -12.54 -35.94 -22.62
CA SER A 333 -11.91 -34.65 -22.92
C SER A 333 -12.92 -33.69 -23.54
N LEU A 334 -13.19 -32.57 -22.86
CA LEU A 334 -14.07 -31.51 -23.37
C LEU A 334 -13.56 -30.92 -24.69
N VAL A 335 -12.24 -30.87 -24.87
CA VAL A 335 -11.61 -30.41 -26.12
C VAL A 335 -11.92 -31.39 -27.25
N THR A 336 -11.88 -32.69 -26.98
CA THR A 336 -12.19 -33.74 -27.96
C THR A 336 -13.67 -33.74 -28.32
N GLU A 337 -14.54 -33.64 -27.31
CA GLU A 337 -15.99 -33.51 -27.50
C GLU A 337 -16.33 -32.30 -28.39
N HIS A 338 -15.69 -31.15 -28.15
CA HIS A 338 -15.84 -29.98 -29.00
C HIS A 338 -15.32 -30.19 -30.43
N CYS A 339 -14.16 -30.84 -30.61
CA CYS A 339 -13.63 -31.15 -31.95
C CYS A 339 -14.60 -32.05 -32.74
N ALA A 340 -15.17 -33.06 -32.08
CA ALA A 340 -16.13 -33.98 -32.69
C ALA A 340 -17.42 -33.28 -33.10
N ALA A 341 -17.90 -32.32 -32.30
CA ALA A 341 -19.14 -31.58 -32.58
C ALA A 341 -18.96 -30.47 -33.63
N SER A 342 -17.84 -29.76 -33.62
CA SER A 342 -17.61 -28.56 -34.45
C SER A 342 -16.75 -28.80 -35.70
N GLY A 343 -16.13 -29.98 -35.82
CA GLY A 343 -15.10 -30.25 -36.84
C GLY A 343 -13.83 -29.40 -36.67
N GLY A 344 -13.71 -28.68 -35.54
CA GLY A 344 -12.62 -27.76 -35.27
C GLY A 344 -11.30 -28.44 -34.92
N THR A 345 -10.21 -27.75 -35.22
CA THR A 345 -8.86 -28.15 -34.82
C THR A 345 -8.29 -27.11 -33.84
N PHE A 346 -7.55 -27.59 -32.83
CA PHE A 346 -6.87 -26.72 -31.87
C PHE A 346 -5.41 -26.58 -32.22
N SER A 347 -4.89 -25.34 -32.18
CA SER A 347 -3.46 -25.11 -32.19
C SER A 347 -2.91 -25.18 -30.76
N PHE A 348 -2.61 -26.38 -30.27
CA PHE A 348 -2.08 -26.58 -28.93
C PHE A 348 -0.68 -25.97 -28.72
N GLN A 349 0.05 -25.71 -29.80
CA GLN A 349 1.36 -25.05 -29.74
C GLN A 349 1.24 -23.57 -29.36
N ASP A 350 0.10 -22.95 -29.64
CA ASP A 350 -0.17 -21.54 -29.37
C ASP A 350 -0.81 -21.30 -27.98
N ALA A 351 -0.76 -22.31 -27.11
CA ALA A 351 -1.30 -22.19 -25.76
C ALA A 351 -0.71 -20.98 -25.01
N GLU A 352 -1.59 -20.13 -24.49
CA GLU A 352 -1.21 -18.93 -23.76
C GLU A 352 -1.33 -19.16 -22.26
N ILE A 353 -0.27 -18.83 -21.51
CA ILE A 353 -0.27 -18.88 -20.05
C ILE A 353 -0.94 -17.62 -19.51
N LEU A 354 -2.05 -17.81 -18.81
CA LEU A 354 -2.81 -16.75 -18.13
C LEU A 354 -2.27 -16.46 -16.74
N GLY A 355 -1.67 -17.47 -16.09
CA GLY A 355 -1.10 -17.34 -14.75
C GLY A 355 -0.34 -18.58 -14.31
N GLN A 356 0.35 -18.48 -13.18
CA GLN A 356 1.07 -19.58 -12.55
C GLN A 356 0.81 -19.58 -11.04
N ARG A 357 0.39 -20.72 -10.49
CA ARG A 357 0.11 -20.91 -9.06
C ARG A 357 0.48 -22.32 -8.63
N ILE A 358 1.32 -22.46 -7.61
CA ILE A 358 1.78 -23.76 -7.11
C ILE A 358 0.63 -24.55 -6.49
N ASP A 359 -0.26 -23.86 -5.79
CA ASP A 359 -1.45 -24.43 -5.16
C ASP A 359 -2.54 -24.79 -6.20
N GLN A 360 -3.10 -26.00 -6.09
CA GLN A 360 -4.13 -26.50 -7.01
C GLN A 360 -5.44 -25.71 -6.91
N THR A 361 -5.93 -25.45 -5.70
CA THR A 361 -7.15 -24.67 -5.46
C THR A 361 -7.04 -23.26 -6.05
N ALA A 362 -5.87 -22.65 -5.93
CA ALA A 362 -5.59 -21.34 -6.53
C ALA A 362 -5.61 -21.39 -8.07
N ARG A 363 -5.16 -22.50 -8.69
CA ARG A 363 -5.24 -22.67 -10.15
C ARG A 363 -6.68 -22.90 -10.60
N GLU A 364 -7.43 -23.76 -9.94
CA GLU A 364 -8.84 -24.04 -10.24
C GLU A 364 -9.70 -22.78 -10.10
N THR A 365 -9.49 -21.99 -9.05
CA THR A 365 -10.17 -20.70 -8.87
C THR A 365 -9.85 -19.72 -10.00
N HIS A 366 -8.61 -19.71 -10.48
CA HIS A 366 -8.18 -18.83 -11.57
C HIS A 366 -8.68 -19.31 -12.93
N GLU A 367 -8.76 -20.63 -13.15
CA GLU A 367 -9.45 -21.21 -14.31
C GLU A 367 -10.93 -20.82 -14.31
N ALA A 368 -11.63 -21.01 -13.18
CA ALA A 368 -13.02 -20.62 -13.00
C ALA A 368 -13.27 -19.13 -13.26
N TRP A 369 -12.34 -18.27 -12.85
CA TRP A 369 -12.38 -16.83 -13.11
C TRP A 369 -12.35 -16.48 -14.61
N HIS A 370 -11.61 -17.27 -15.40
CA HIS A 370 -11.49 -17.05 -16.85
C HIS A 370 -12.61 -17.72 -17.66
N THR A 371 -13.11 -18.88 -17.22
CA THR A 371 -14.15 -19.64 -17.92
C THR A 371 -15.43 -18.84 -18.13
N GLU A 372 -15.80 -18.59 -19.39
CA GLU A 372 -17.01 -17.86 -19.79
C GLU A 372 -18.17 -18.81 -20.11
N PRO A 373 -19.43 -18.34 -20.13
CA PRO A 373 -20.54 -19.13 -20.66
C PRO A 373 -20.33 -19.61 -22.11
N SER A 374 -19.54 -18.88 -22.90
CA SER A 374 -19.13 -19.23 -24.27
C SER A 374 -17.87 -20.13 -24.34
N SER A 375 -17.28 -20.48 -23.20
CA SER A 375 -16.11 -21.36 -23.14
C SER A 375 -16.51 -22.83 -23.21
N ILE A 376 -15.58 -23.66 -23.66
CA ILE A 376 -15.79 -25.11 -23.79
C ILE A 376 -15.86 -25.81 -22.42
N ASN A 377 -15.26 -25.20 -21.40
CA ASN A 377 -15.26 -25.69 -20.03
C ASN A 377 -16.69 -25.87 -19.50
N ARG A 378 -16.90 -26.97 -18.76
CA ARG A 378 -18.04 -27.07 -17.84
C ARG A 378 -17.84 -26.00 -16.78
N CYS A 379 -18.68 -24.96 -16.77
CA CYS A 379 -18.50 -23.76 -15.95
C CYS A 379 -18.19 -24.12 -14.49
N PRO A 380 -16.95 -23.91 -13.99
CA PRO A 380 -16.63 -24.24 -12.61
C PRO A 380 -17.43 -23.31 -11.69
N ILE A 381 -17.89 -23.83 -10.54
CA ILE A 381 -18.66 -23.06 -9.56
C ILE A 381 -17.74 -22.03 -8.92
N LEU A 382 -17.66 -20.84 -9.53
CA LEU A 382 -17.05 -19.68 -8.91
C LEU A 382 -17.96 -19.17 -7.80
N LEU A 383 -17.42 -18.90 -6.61
CA LEU A 383 -18.21 -18.40 -5.48
C LEU A 383 -18.99 -17.14 -5.87
N ALA A 384 -20.21 -16.96 -5.36
CA ALA A 384 -21.09 -15.84 -5.70
C ALA A 384 -20.41 -14.46 -5.55
N ALA A 385 -19.58 -14.28 -4.51
CA ALA A 385 -18.83 -13.05 -4.33
C ALA A 385 -17.80 -12.77 -5.44
N PHE A 386 -17.11 -13.80 -5.94
CA PHE A 386 -16.19 -13.66 -7.07
C PHE A 386 -16.95 -13.43 -8.39
N GLN A 387 -18.11 -14.06 -8.58
CA GLN A 387 -18.98 -13.80 -9.73
C GLN A 387 -19.42 -12.33 -9.77
N ALA A 388 -19.82 -11.77 -8.63
CA ALA A 388 -20.22 -10.37 -8.53
C ALA A 388 -19.08 -9.38 -8.87
N LEU A 389 -17.82 -9.75 -8.60
CA LEU A 389 -16.65 -8.96 -8.97
C LEU A 389 -16.24 -9.07 -10.44
N ARG A 390 -16.61 -10.17 -11.12
CA ARG A 390 -16.14 -10.46 -12.47
C ARG A 390 -16.57 -9.41 -13.50
N GLY A 391 -17.77 -8.87 -13.36
CA GLY A 391 -18.33 -7.83 -14.25
C GLY A 391 -17.48 -6.55 -14.30
N PRO A 392 -17.27 -5.85 -13.17
CA PRO A 392 -16.54 -4.58 -13.15
C PRO A 392 -15.02 -4.67 -13.38
N TYR A 393 -14.40 -5.83 -13.14
CA TYR A 393 -12.92 -5.98 -13.22
C TYR A 393 -12.42 -6.73 -14.45
N ARG A 394 -13.28 -7.00 -15.44
CA ARG A 394 -12.84 -7.56 -16.71
C ARG A 394 -12.10 -6.48 -17.50
N PRO A 395 -10.81 -6.64 -17.83
CA PRO A 395 -10.14 -5.68 -18.70
C PRO A 395 -10.79 -5.74 -20.09
N ALA A 396 -11.39 -4.62 -20.52
CA ALA A 396 -11.60 -4.37 -21.93
C ALA A 396 -10.23 -4.12 -22.56
N CYS A 397 -9.68 -5.14 -23.23
CA CYS A 397 -8.43 -5.11 -23.99
C CYS A 397 -7.13 -4.79 -23.18
N PRO A 398 -5.95 -5.28 -23.64
CA PRO A 398 -4.69 -4.98 -23.00
C PRO A 398 -4.25 -3.55 -23.35
N GLY A 399 -4.36 -2.61 -22.41
CA GLY A 399 -3.87 -1.24 -22.62
C GLY A 399 -4.12 -0.23 -21.49
N GLN A 400 -5.09 -0.47 -20.61
CA GLN A 400 -5.38 0.48 -19.52
C GLN A 400 -4.89 -0.05 -18.17
N GLN A 401 -3.72 0.42 -17.74
CA GLN A 401 -3.31 0.35 -16.34
C GLN A 401 -4.29 1.19 -15.53
N THR A 402 -5.10 0.54 -14.69
CA THR A 402 -5.88 1.22 -13.65
C THR A 402 -4.93 1.93 -12.71
N ARG A 403 -5.09 3.26 -12.62
CA ARG A 403 -4.41 4.11 -11.64
C ARG A 403 -4.67 3.56 -10.25
N ALA A 404 -3.60 3.19 -9.54
CA ALA A 404 -3.67 2.97 -8.11
C ALA A 404 -4.25 4.24 -7.44
N MET A 405 -5.42 4.11 -6.81
CA MET A 405 -5.93 5.13 -5.90
C MET A 405 -4.88 5.33 -4.80
N GLN A 406 -4.26 6.51 -4.81
CA GLN A 406 -3.43 6.96 -3.70
C GLN A 406 -4.34 7.11 -2.48
N THR A 407 -4.11 6.28 -1.47
CA THR A 407 -4.64 6.48 -0.12
C THR A 407 -4.07 7.80 0.40
N ARG A 408 -4.89 8.86 0.37
CA ARG A 408 -4.65 10.04 1.20
C ARG A 408 -4.90 9.62 2.65
N SER A 409 -3.84 9.45 3.42
CA SER A 409 -3.92 9.45 4.88
C SER A 409 -4.54 10.81 5.28
N MET A 410 -5.80 10.78 5.72
CA MET A 410 -6.46 11.94 6.29
C MET A 410 -6.00 12.06 7.74
N THR A 411 -5.18 13.06 8.03
CA THR A 411 -4.95 13.52 9.40
C THR A 411 -6.25 14.15 9.89
N LEU A 412 -7.02 13.42 10.70
CA LEU A 412 -8.17 13.96 11.41
C LEU A 412 -7.66 14.71 12.65
N ALA A 413 -7.49 16.02 12.53
CA ALA A 413 -7.56 16.90 13.70
C ALA A 413 -9.04 17.20 13.93
N ILE A 414 -9.61 16.74 15.04
CA ILE A 414 -10.95 17.15 15.48
C ILE A 414 -10.75 18.34 16.41
N PRO A 415 -11.07 19.59 16.01
CA PRO A 415 -11.15 20.68 16.94
C PRO A 415 -12.46 20.53 17.73
N ILE A 416 -12.36 20.25 19.03
CA ILE A 416 -13.51 20.20 19.92
C ILE A 416 -13.83 21.64 20.35
N GLN A 417 -14.98 22.16 19.95
CA GLN A 417 -15.49 23.47 20.38
C GLN A 417 -15.61 23.50 21.91
N HIS A 418 -15.05 24.54 22.53
CA HIS A 418 -15.30 24.85 23.94
C HIS A 418 -16.78 25.21 24.13
N PRO A 419 -17.44 24.74 25.21
CA PRO A 419 -18.76 25.24 25.57
C PRO A 419 -18.60 26.70 25.98
N GLY A 420 -19.19 27.59 25.17
CA GLY A 420 -19.29 29.01 25.47
C GLY A 420 -20.09 29.24 26.76
N GLU A 421 -19.55 30.14 27.57
CA GLU A 421 -20.06 30.60 28.84
C GLU A 421 -21.55 30.94 28.78
N ALA A 422 -22.29 30.44 29.77
CA ALA A 422 -23.56 30.99 30.15
C ALA A 422 -23.37 32.45 30.56
N ARG A 423 -23.96 33.38 29.81
CA ARG A 423 -24.29 34.73 30.29
C ARG A 423 -25.79 34.92 30.22
N GLU A 424 -26.38 34.85 31.40
CA GLU A 424 -27.73 35.27 31.71
C GLU A 424 -27.78 36.80 31.91
N LYS A 425 -28.93 37.39 31.56
CA LYS A 425 -29.53 38.66 32.02
C LYS A 425 -29.33 39.98 31.22
N ASN A 426 -30.46 40.38 30.63
CA ASN A 426 -31.27 41.58 30.94
C ASN A 426 -31.35 42.73 29.92
N ASN A 427 -32.62 43.15 29.74
CA ASN A 427 -33.17 44.43 29.24
C ASN A 427 -33.00 44.66 27.73
N GLN A 428 -34.03 44.91 26.92
CA GLN A 428 -35.33 45.58 27.10
C GLN A 428 -36.37 44.99 26.16
#